data_AF-A0A7C3XBG0-F1
#
_entry.id   AF-A0A7C3XBG0-F1
#
_cell.length_a   1.000
_cell.length_b   1.000
_cell.length_c   1.000
_cell.angle_alpha   90.00
_cell.angle_beta   90.00
_cell.angle_gamma   90.00
#
_symmetry.space_group_name_H-M   'P 1'
#
loop_
_entity.id
_entity.type
_entity.pdbx_description
1 polymer ?
#
loop_
_entity_poly.entity_id
_entity_poly.type
_entity_poly.pdbx_seq_one_letter_code
_entity_poly.pdbx_strand_id
1 'polypeptide(L)'
;MPRLILFAACRQILINSRDDTVTLVGLMERVRVNRMADGEAPSVADVPWEHLTVWQAETEDGYRKFEQRLEVVRPDRRVAAEIRQPFAMKAGVLRIMGTVAGFPSEL
;
A
#
# COMPACT_ATOMS: atom_id res chain seq x y z
N MET A 1 10.18 15.41 -9.43
CA MET A 1 9.65 14.03 -9.31
C MET A 1 8.80 14.04 -8.05
N PRO A 2 7.58 13.52 -8.05
CA PRO A 2 6.70 13.70 -6.90
C PRO A 2 7.33 13.05 -5.69
N ARG A 3 7.29 13.76 -4.57
CA ARG A 3 7.87 13.32 -3.31
C ARG A 3 6.86 12.47 -2.55
N LEU A 4 7.25 11.25 -2.17
CA LEU A 4 6.45 10.44 -1.26
C LEU A 4 6.50 11.05 0.15
N ILE A 5 5.37 11.51 0.64
CA ILE A 5 5.22 12.14 1.96
C ILE A 5 4.84 11.11 3.01
N LEU A 6 3.94 10.20 2.66
CA LEU A 6 3.44 9.17 3.53
C LEU A 6 3.26 7.88 2.75
N PHE A 7 3.70 6.78 3.35
CA PHE A 7 3.22 5.45 3.06
C PHE A 7 2.77 4.84 4.39
N ALA A 8 1.54 4.34 4.44
CA ALA A 8 1.00 3.66 5.60
C ALA A 8 0.21 2.44 5.17
N ALA A 9 0.56 1.28 5.73
CA ALA A 9 -0.26 0.08 5.71
C ALA A 9 -1.13 0.06 6.98
N CYS A 10 -2.41 -0.26 6.83
CA CYS A 10 -3.37 -0.27 7.92
C CYS A 10 -4.46 -1.30 7.66
N ARG A 11 -5.25 -1.63 8.67
CA ARG A 11 -6.37 -2.57 8.50
C ARG A 11 -7.50 -1.95 7.68
N GLN A 12 -7.74 -0.65 7.85
CA GLN A 12 -8.83 0.06 7.19
C GLN A 12 -8.57 1.56 7.12
N ILE A 13 -8.99 2.19 6.03
CA ILE A 13 -8.99 3.61 5.76
C ILE A 13 -10.43 4.11 5.78
N LEU A 14 -10.68 5.15 6.56
CA LEU A 14 -11.98 5.84 6.60
C LEU A 14 -11.80 7.25 6.07
N ILE A 15 -12.73 7.70 5.23
CA ILE A 15 -12.76 9.07 4.71
C ILE A 15 -14.03 9.74 5.23
N ASN A 16 -13.87 10.83 5.97
CA ASN A 16 -15.00 11.66 6.35
C ASN A 16 -15.49 12.45 5.14
N SER A 17 -16.73 12.20 4.71
CA SER A 17 -17.32 12.84 3.54
C SER A 17 -17.60 14.33 3.71
N ARG A 18 -17.54 14.87 4.95
CA ARG A 18 -17.78 16.30 5.21
C ARG A 18 -16.55 17.17 5.02
N ASP A 19 -15.36 16.65 5.33
CA ASP A 19 -14.12 17.43 5.39
C ASP A 19 -12.90 16.71 4.77
N ASP A 20 -13.10 15.57 4.12
CA ASP A 20 -12.06 14.72 3.52
C ASP A 20 -10.94 14.31 4.49
N THR A 21 -11.24 14.30 5.80
CA THR A 21 -10.32 13.79 6.82
C THR A 21 -10.14 12.29 6.64
N VAL A 22 -8.89 11.86 6.59
CA VAL A 22 -8.52 10.45 6.47
C VAL A 22 -8.16 9.90 7.84
N THR A 23 -8.85 8.84 8.26
CA THR A 23 -8.53 8.09 9.48
C THR A 23 -7.96 6.74 9.08
N LEU A 24 -6.78 6.43 9.62
CA LEU A 24 -6.14 5.12 9.47
C LEU A 24 -6.45 4.28 10.72
N VAL A 25 -7.11 3.15 10.53
CA VAL A 25 -7.48 2.24 11.62
C VAL A 25 -6.52 1.06 11.64
N GLY A 26 -5.85 0.87 12.78
CA GLY A 26 -4.93 -0.24 12.99
C GLY A 26 -3.75 -0.20 12.02
N LEU A 27 -2.82 0.75 12.24
CA LEU A 27 -1.55 0.78 11.53
C LEU A 27 -0.84 -0.57 11.66
N MET A 28 -0.36 -1.10 10.54
CA MET A 28 0.30 -2.40 10.50
C MET A 28 1.80 -2.20 10.60
N GLU A 29 2.37 -2.79 11.64
CA GLU A 29 3.81 -2.86 11.85
C GLU A 29 4.22 -4.28 12.24
N ARG A 30 5.42 -4.68 11.84
CA ARG A 30 6.03 -5.97 12.24
C ARG A 30 5.11 -7.19 12.00
N VAL A 31 4.41 -7.19 10.86
CA VAL A 31 3.52 -8.29 10.46
C VAL A 31 4.31 -9.59 10.43
N ARG A 32 3.79 -10.62 11.09
CA ARG A 32 4.32 -11.98 11.07
C ARG A 32 3.26 -12.91 10.50
N VAL A 33 3.61 -13.63 9.45
CA VAL A 33 2.79 -14.68 8.88
C VAL A 33 3.41 -16.00 9.34
N ASN A 34 2.63 -16.82 10.05
CA ASN A 34 3.11 -18.15 10.41
C ASN A 34 2.82 -19.08 9.24
N ARG A 35 3.85 -19.76 8.75
CA ARG A 35 3.67 -20.81 7.74
C ARG A 35 2.86 -21.96 8.36
N MET A 36 1.75 -22.33 7.71
CA MET A 36 1.00 -23.53 8.07
C MET A 36 1.84 -24.79 7.78
N ALA A 37 1.58 -25.90 8.46
CA ALA A 37 2.39 -27.11 8.37
C ALA A 37 2.48 -27.66 6.93
N ASP A 38 3.58 -28.34 6.61
CA ASP A 38 3.81 -28.90 5.28
C ASP A 38 2.68 -29.87 4.88
N GLY A 39 1.91 -29.51 3.85
CA GLY A 39 0.78 -30.28 3.34
C GLY A 39 -0.45 -29.45 2.93
N GLU A 40 -0.56 -28.21 3.41
CA GLU A 40 -1.59 -27.28 2.97
C GLU A 40 -1.14 -26.44 1.77
N ALA A 41 -2.05 -26.22 0.82
CA ALA A 41 -1.79 -25.40 -0.36
C ALA A 41 -1.35 -23.98 0.07
N PRO A 42 -0.48 -23.31 -0.72
CA PRO A 42 -0.08 -21.93 -0.43
C PRO A 42 -1.33 -21.04 -0.42
N SER A 43 -1.83 -20.73 0.78
CA SER A 43 -3.00 -19.88 0.98
C SER A 43 -2.55 -18.44 1.17
N VAL A 44 -3.26 -17.47 0.63
CA VAL A 44 -3.08 -16.09 1.13
C VAL A 44 -3.52 -16.10 2.60
N ALA A 45 -2.70 -15.56 3.50
CA ALA A 45 -3.16 -15.26 4.85
C ALA A 45 -4.30 -14.26 4.71
N ASP A 46 -5.52 -14.70 4.98
CA ASP A 46 -6.78 -13.96 4.75
C ASP A 46 -6.96 -12.84 5.77
N VAL A 47 -6.03 -11.89 5.72
CA VAL A 47 -6.00 -10.68 6.52
C VAL A 47 -5.94 -9.53 5.52
N PRO A 48 -7.08 -9.13 4.93
CA PRO A 48 -7.13 -7.99 4.03
C PRO A 48 -6.65 -6.74 4.77
N TRP A 49 -5.94 -5.90 4.05
CA TRP A 49 -5.40 -4.66 4.56
C TRP A 49 -5.44 -3.59 3.49
N GLU A 50 -5.27 -2.34 3.90
CA GLU A 50 -5.33 -1.19 3.02
C GLU A 50 -4.06 -0.36 3.13
N HIS A 51 -3.68 0.29 2.04
CA HIS A 51 -2.56 1.21 2.02
C HIS A 51 -3.02 2.62 1.65
N LEU A 52 -2.41 3.61 2.29
CA LEU A 52 -2.45 5.01 1.89
C LEU A 52 -1.06 5.44 1.47
N THR A 53 -0.94 5.99 0.27
CA THR A 53 0.20 6.80 -0.12
C THR A 53 -0.21 8.25 -0.35
N VAL A 54 0.65 9.17 0.07
CA VAL A 54 0.48 10.61 -0.17
C VAL A 54 1.71 11.10 -0.91
N TRP A 55 1.50 11.64 -2.09
CA TRP A 55 2.52 12.24 -2.95
C TRP A 55 2.34 13.75 -2.99
N GLN A 56 3.44 14.49 -2.93
CA GLN A 56 3.48 15.93 -3.15
C GLN A 56 4.12 16.23 -4.49
N ALA A 57 3.47 17.06 -5.30
CA ALA A 57 4.02 17.50 -6.57
C ALA A 57 5.18 18.46 -6.35
N GLU A 58 6.23 18.33 -7.15
CA GLU A 58 7.25 19.35 -7.30
C GLU A 58 6.92 20.26 -8.49
N THR A 59 7.54 21.44 -8.54
CA THR A 59 7.28 22.50 -9.53
C THR A 59 7.32 21.99 -10.98
N GLU A 60 8.12 20.97 -11.27
CA GLU A 60 8.32 20.42 -12.62
C GLU A 60 7.43 19.21 -12.96
N ASP A 61 6.60 18.73 -12.04
CA ASP A 61 5.86 17.47 -12.21
C ASP A 61 4.56 17.62 -13.00
N GLY A 62 4.14 18.84 -13.34
CA GLY A 62 2.91 19.13 -14.07
C GLY A 62 2.77 18.31 -15.35
N TYR A 63 1.73 17.47 -15.42
CA TYR A 63 1.35 16.60 -16.55
C TYR A 63 2.25 15.39 -16.84
N ARG A 64 3.27 15.12 -16.02
CA ARG A 64 4.07 13.90 -16.16
C ARG A 64 3.29 12.67 -15.66
N LYS A 65 3.50 11.53 -16.31
CA LYS A 65 2.97 10.23 -15.88
C LYS A 65 4.01 9.53 -15.02
N PHE A 66 3.56 8.97 -13.91
CA PHE A 66 4.37 8.26 -12.94
C PHE A 66 3.78 6.87 -12.70
N GLU A 67 4.55 6.00 -12.05
CA GLU A 67 4.10 4.69 -11.58
C GLU A 67 4.43 4.55 -10.10
N GLN A 68 3.46 4.10 -9.32
CA GLN A 68 3.67 3.63 -7.96
C GLN A 68 3.82 2.12 -7.99
N ARG A 69 4.90 1.62 -7.40
CA ARG A 69 5.13 0.19 -7.15
C ARG A 69 5.04 -0.07 -5.65
N LEU A 70 4.10 -0.92 -5.26
CA LEU A 70 3.98 -1.45 -3.90
C LEU A 70 4.46 -2.88 -3.90
N GLU A 71 5.42 -3.20 -3.04
CA GLU A 71 5.98 -4.54 -2.91
C GLU A 71 5.78 -5.07 -1.51
N VAL A 72 5.38 -6.33 -1.42
CA VAL A 72 5.43 -7.11 -0.20
C VAL A 72 6.72 -7.92 -0.23
N VAL A 73 7.67 -7.54 0.60
CA VAL A 73 9.04 -8.09 0.59
C VAL A 73 9.22 -9.05 1.76
N ARG A 74 9.74 -10.24 1.46
CA ARG A 74 10.06 -11.28 2.44
C ARG A 74 11.30 -10.93 3.26
N PRO A 75 11.54 -11.58 4.42
CA PRO A 75 12.78 -11.41 5.18
C PRO A 75 14.06 -11.68 4.37
N ASP A 76 13.99 -12.56 3.37
CA ASP A 76 15.10 -12.88 2.45
C ASP A 76 15.29 -11.85 1.31
N ARG A 77 14.54 -10.75 1.35
CA ARG A 77 14.49 -9.66 0.35
C ARG A 77 13.87 -10.02 -0.99
N ARG A 78 13.27 -11.20 -1.15
CA ARG A 78 12.50 -11.53 -2.35
C ARG A 78 11.13 -10.87 -2.31
N VAL A 79 10.64 -10.45 -3.48
CA VAL A 79 9.29 -9.89 -3.62
C VAL A 79 8.29 -11.04 -3.63
N ALA A 80 7.38 -11.05 -2.66
CA ALA A 80 6.30 -12.04 -2.56
C ALA A 80 5.07 -11.63 -3.38
N ALA A 81 4.79 -10.33 -3.46
CA ALA A 81 3.71 -9.77 -4.23
C ALA A 81 4.03 -8.32 -4.65
N GLU A 82 3.45 -7.89 -5.76
CA GLU A 82 3.68 -6.57 -6.33
C GLU A 82 2.40 -5.99 -6.91
N ILE A 83 2.18 -4.70 -6.68
CA ILE A 83 1.11 -3.92 -7.29
C ILE A 83 1.74 -2.73 -8.00
N ARG A 84 1.42 -2.55 -9.29
CA ARG A 84 1.81 -1.36 -10.07
C ARG A 84 0.58 -0.53 -10.39
N GLN A 85 0.66 0.76 -10.10
CA GLN A 85 -0.42 1.69 -10.36
C GLN A 85 0.11 2.94 -11.07
N PRO A 86 -0.24 3.16 -12.34
CA PRO A 86 0.09 4.40 -13.02
C PRO A 86 -0.72 5.56 -12.43
N PHE A 87 -0.10 6.73 -12.30
CA PHE A 87 -0.76 7.96 -11.84
C PHE A 87 -0.18 9.20 -12.52
N ALA A 88 -0.87 10.33 -12.36
CA ALA A 88 -0.38 11.64 -12.78
C ALA A 88 -0.72 12.68 -11.71
N MET A 89 0.19 13.62 -11.47
CA MET A 89 -0.03 14.70 -10.52
C MET A 89 -0.92 15.78 -11.16
N LYS A 90 -2.21 15.78 -10.79
CA LYS A 90 -3.19 16.80 -11.24
C LYS A 90 -3.36 17.96 -10.25
N ALA A 91 -2.88 17.78 -9.02
CA ALA A 91 -2.94 18.74 -7.93
C ALA A 91 -1.61 18.73 -7.15
N GLY A 92 -1.42 19.70 -6.25
CA GLY A 92 -0.21 19.78 -5.43
C GLY A 92 0.01 18.58 -4.50
N VAL A 93 -1.07 17.87 -4.16
CA VAL A 93 -1.03 16.64 -3.36
C VAL A 93 -1.93 15.60 -4.02
N LEU A 94 -1.46 14.35 -4.08
CA LEU A 94 -2.23 13.20 -4.53
C LEU A 94 -2.24 12.13 -3.44
N ARG A 95 -3.44 11.64 -3.13
CA ARG A 95 -3.64 10.47 -2.27
C ARG A 95 -3.96 9.27 -3.16
N ILE A 96 -3.29 8.15 -2.95
CA ILE A 96 -3.63 6.88 -3.57
C ILE A 96 -3.93 5.89 -2.46
N MET A 97 -5.11 5.27 -2.54
CA MET A 97 -5.58 4.27 -1.60
C MET A 97 -5.83 2.97 -2.35
N GLY A 98 -5.53 1.85 -1.70
CA GLY A 98 -5.76 0.54 -2.29
C GLY A 98 -5.94 -0.53 -1.22
N THR A 99 -6.72 -1.54 -1.57
CA THR A 99 -6.96 -2.72 -0.73
C THR A 99 -6.14 -3.88 -1.25
N VAL A 100 -5.50 -4.62 -0.35
CA VAL A 100 -4.74 -5.83 -0.62
C VAL A 100 -5.46 -6.98 0.08
N ALA A 101 -5.78 -8.04 -0.68
CA ALA A 101 -6.60 -9.15 -0.19
C ALA A 101 -5.97 -9.92 0.98
N GLY A 102 -4.64 -9.83 1.14
CA GLY A 102 -3.96 -10.43 2.26
C GLY A 102 -2.44 -10.47 2.08
N PHE A 103 -1.79 -11.25 2.92
CA PHE A 103 -0.34 -11.48 2.86
C PHE A 103 -0.06 -12.84 2.22
N PRO A 104 0.91 -12.98 1.32
CA PRO A 104 1.34 -14.29 0.83
C PRO A 104 1.71 -15.23 2.00
N SER A 105 1.33 -16.51 1.97
CA SER A 105 1.66 -17.51 3.01
C SER A 105 3.16 -17.76 3.19
N GLU A 106 3.97 -17.38 2.21
CA GLU A 106 5.41 -17.62 2.18
C GLU A 106 6.23 -16.47 2.78
N LEU A 107 5.60 -15.58 3.56
CA LEU A 107 6.24 -14.44 4.23
C LEU A 107 7.01 -14.80 5.50
#